data_AF-A0A3B0WVQ0-F1
#
_entry.id   AF-A0A3B0WVQ0-F1
#
_cell.length_a   1.000
_cell.length_b   1.000
_cell.length_c   1.000
_cell.angle_alpha   90.00
_cell.angle_beta   90.00
_cell.angle_gamma   90.00
#
_symmetry.space_group_name_H-M   'P 1'
#
loop_
_entity.id
_entity.type
_entity.pdbx_description
1 polymer ?
#
loop_
_entity_poly.entity_id
_entity_poly.type
_entity_poly.pdbx_seq_one_letter_code
_entity_poly.pdbx_strand_id
1 'polypeptide(L)' 'MDIVYIDTNEALALFCDTIRLSKAICIDTEFHRETTYYPELALIQISNGEETSCIDPLKITDFTPFISLLNNSN' A
#
# COMPACT_ATOMS: atom_id res chain seq x y z
N MET A 1 9.91 13.67 7.55
CA MET A 1 9.35 12.66 6.64
C MET A 1 8.16 12.12 7.37
N ASP A 2 6.99 12.63 7.01
CA ASP A 2 5.75 12.26 7.68
C ASP A 2 5.25 10.96 7.05
N ILE A 3 4.83 10.02 7.88
CA ILE A 3 4.26 8.74 7.43
C ILE A 3 2.75 8.91 7.42
N VAL A 4 2.13 8.68 6.28
CA VAL A 4 0.68 8.76 6.14
C VAL A 4 0.07 7.39 6.44
N TYR A 5 -0.91 7.36 7.35
CA TYR A 5 -1.71 6.17 7.61
C TYR A 5 -2.92 6.17 6.68
N ILE A 6 -3.13 5.07 5.95
CA ILE A 6 -4.20 4.92 4.96
C ILE A 6 -5.14 3.79 5.39
N ASP A 7 -6.38 4.13 5.71
CA ASP A 7 -7.43 3.19 6.12
C ASP A 7 -8.75 3.41 5.36
N THR A 8 -8.75 4.19 4.28
CA THR A 8 -9.91 4.41 3.40
C THR A 8 -9.56 4.19 1.94
N ASN A 9 -10.55 3.76 1.16
CA ASN A 9 -10.39 3.55 -0.29
C ASN A 9 -9.98 4.85 -0.99
N GLU A 10 -10.56 5.99 -0.58
CA GLU A 10 -10.30 7.30 -1.17
C GLU A 10 -8.85 7.75 -0.92
N ALA A 11 -8.34 7.55 0.31
CA ALA A 11 -6.96 7.87 0.64
C ALA A 11 -5.98 6.97 -0.12
N LEU A 12 -6.30 5.68 -0.26
CA LEU A 12 -5.48 4.75 -1.04
C LEU A 12 -5.40 5.17 -2.52
N ALA A 13 -6.55 5.49 -3.13
CA ALA A 13 -6.60 5.94 -4.52
C ALA A 13 -5.78 7.22 -4.74
N LEU A 14 -5.94 8.22 -3.87
CA LEU A 14 -5.20 9.48 -3.94
C LEU A 14 -3.69 9.27 -3.79
N PHE A 15 -3.29 8.39 -2.88
CA PHE A 15 -1.89 8.08 -2.67
C PHE A 15 -1.29 7.37 -3.89
N CYS A 16 -1.98 6.36 -4.44
CA CYS A 16 -1.54 5.66 -5.65
C CYS A 16 -1.36 6.64 -6.83
N ASP A 17 -2.30 7.57 -7.02
CA ASP A 17 -2.22 8.59 -8.07
C ASP A 17 -1.03 9.53 -7.91
N THR A 18 -0.66 9.85 -6.66
CA THR A 18 0.48 10.70 -6.31
C THR A 18 1.81 10.04 -6.70
N ILE A 19 1.96 8.75 -6.43
CA ILE A 19 3.23 8.04 -6.65
C ILE A 19 3.32 7.30 -7.99
N ARG A 20 2.27 7.30 -8.82
CA ARG A 20 2.23 6.53 -10.09
C ARG A 20 3.28 6.90 -11.13
N LEU A 21 3.87 8.10 -11.03
CA LEU A 21 4.90 8.59 -11.95
C LEU A 21 6.31 8.42 -11.38
N SER A 22 6.43 7.81 -10.20
CA SER A 22 7.72 7.53 -9.58
C SER A 22 8.47 6.46 -10.38
N LYS A 23 9.78 6.67 -10.57
CA LYS A 23 10.65 5.74 -11.32
C LYS A 23 10.77 4.36 -10.65
N ALA A 24 10.61 4.33 -9.34
CA ALA A 24 10.64 3.12 -8.53
C ALA A 24 9.81 3.34 -7.27
N ILE A 25 9.25 2.25 -6.76
CA ILE A 25 8.57 2.18 -5.47
C ILE A 25 9.17 1.03 -4.67
N CYS A 26 9.28 1.22 -3.37
CA CYS A 26 9.66 0.20 -2.39
C CYS A 26 8.40 -0.26 -1.66
N ILE A 27 8.26 -1.56 -1.45
CA ILE A 27 7.11 -2.17 -0.77
C ILE A 27 7.61 -3.17 0.25
N ASP A 28 7.00 -3.16 1.43
CA ASP A 28 7.16 -4.16 2.48
C ASP A 28 5.80 -4.54 3.05
N THR A 29 5.71 -5.68 3.75
CA THR A 29 4.44 -6.18 4.30
C THR A 29 4.63 -6.82 5.67
N GLU A 30 3.70 -6.56 6.58
CA GLU A 30 3.61 -7.24 7.88
C GLU A 30 2.42 -8.21 7.88
N PHE A 31 2.58 -9.37 8.52
CA PHE A 31 1.54 -10.40 8.58
C PHE A 31 1.59 -11.22 9.87
N HIS A 32 0.42 -11.74 10.28
CA HIS A 32 0.28 -12.74 11.33
C HIS A 32 0.27 -14.15 10.72
N ARG A 33 0.90 -15.12 11.39
CA ARG A 33 1.02 -16.51 10.90
C ARG A 33 1.02 -17.56 12.01
N GLU A 34 0.71 -17.16 13.23
CA GLU A 34 0.80 -18.00 14.42
C GLU A 34 -0.36 -19.01 14.51
N THR A 35 -1.54 -18.61 14.04
CA THR A 35 -2.81 -19.35 14.24
C THR A 35 -3.49 -19.76 12.93
N THR A 36 -2.99 -19.31 11.79
CA THR A 36 -3.59 -19.54 10.47
C THR A 36 -2.62 -20.21 9.49
N TYR A 37 -3.16 -21.00 8.56
CA TYR A 37 -2.35 -21.65 7.53
C TYR A 37 -1.84 -20.65 6.48
N TYR A 38 -2.71 -19.74 6.02
CA TYR A 38 -2.34 -18.62 5.16
C TYR A 38 -2.04 -17.40 6.03
N PRO A 39 -0.92 -16.70 5.80
CA PRO A 39 -0.62 -15.48 6.52
C PRO A 39 -1.75 -14.45 6.37
N GLU A 40 -2.17 -13.88 7.49
CA GLU A 40 -3.14 -12.78 7.50
C GLU A 40 -2.36 -11.46 7.37
N LEU A 41 -2.58 -10.75 6.27
CA LEU A 41 -1.90 -9.48 6.00
C LEU A 41 -2.36 -8.42 7.00
N ALA A 42 -1.41 -7.83 7.73
CA ALA A 42 -1.65 -6.86 8.79
C ALA A 42 -1.34 -5.42 8.36
N LEU A 43 -0.31 -5.23 7.52
CA LEU A 43 0.08 -3.91 7.03
C LEU A 43 0.80 -4.01 5.68
N ILE A 44 0.64 -2.98 4.85
CA ILE A 44 1.46 -2.78 3.66
C ILE A 44 2.18 -1.44 3.81
N GLN A 45 3.51 -1.43 3.73
CA GLN A 45 4.31 -0.22 3.70
C GLN A 45 4.75 0.08 2.27
N ILE A 46 4.65 1.33 1.84
CA ILE A 46 5.04 1.75 0.49
C ILE A 46 5.72 3.13 0.50
N SER A 47 6.76 3.28 -0.31
CA SER A 47 7.49 4.54 -0.47
C SER A 47 8.06 4.71 -1.88
N ASN A 48 8.11 5.94 -2.38
CA ASN A 48 8.86 6.31 -3.58
C ASN A 48 10.15 7.09 -3.27
N GLY A 49 10.51 7.22 -1.99
CA GLY A 49 11.64 8.04 -1.51
C GLY A 49 11.30 9.48 -1.13
N GLU A 50 10.13 9.99 -1.52
CA GLU A 50 9.61 11.31 -1.15
C GLU A 50 8.37 11.20 -0.26
N GLU A 51 7.44 10.35 -0.67
CA GLU A 51 6.19 10.02 0.00
C GLU A 51 6.27 8.62 0.61
N THR A 52 5.75 8.44 1.83
CA THR A 52 5.76 7.16 2.54
C THR A 52 4.43 6.94 3.24
N SER A 53 3.83 5.77 3.03
CA SER A 53 2.54 5.40 3.62
C SER A 53 2.53 4.00 4.22
N CYS A 54 1.74 3.86 5.28
CA CYS A 54 1.35 2.58 5.86
C CYS A 54 -0.14 2.37 5.60
N ILE A 55 -0.48 1.31 4.87
CA ILE A 55 -1.85 0.98 4.45
C ILE A 55 -2.37 -0.13 5.37
N ASP A 56 -3.53 0.10 5.98
CA ASP A 56 -4.29 -0.90 6.73
C ASP A 56 -5.13 -1.75 5.78
N PRO A 57 -4.71 -2.97 5.43
CA PRO A 57 -5.40 -3.78 4.45
C PRO A 57 -6.75 -4.30 4.94
N LEU A 58 -7.02 -4.26 6.24
CA LEU A 58 -8.27 -4.75 6.82
C LEU A 58 -9.42 -3.74 6.68
N LYS A 59 -9.09 -2.47 6.41
CA LYS A 59 -10.06 -1.38 6.20
C LYS A 59 -10.32 -1.08 4.73
N ILE A 60 -9.38 -1.42 3.86
CA ILE A 60 -9.51 -1.25 2.42
C ILE A 60 -10.40 -2.35 1.83
N THR A 61 -11.35 -1.94 1.01
CA THR A 61 -12.25 -2.86 0.28
C THR A 61 -12.04 -2.82 -1.22
N ASP A 62 -11.39 -1.77 -1.74
CA ASP A 62 -11.02 -1.65 -3.14
C ASP A 62 -9.52 -1.44 -3.32
N PHE A 63 -8.83 -2.49 -3.76
CA PHE A 63 -7.40 -2.48 -4.08
C PHE A 63 -7.10 -2.23 -5.57
N THR A 64 -8.12 -2.00 -6.40
CA THR A 64 -7.95 -1.70 -7.83
C THR A 64 -6.91 -0.60 -8.12
N PRO A 65 -6.88 0.55 -7.41
CA PRO A 65 -5.84 1.57 -7.66
C PRO A 65 -4.43 1.07 -7.32
N PHE A 66 -4.28 0.31 -6.23
CA PHE A 66 -2.99 -0.25 -5.82
C PHE A 66 -2.49 -1.31 -6.81
N ILE A 67 -3.37 -2.21 -7.27
CA ILE A 67 -3.04 -3.22 -8.29
C ILE A 67 -2.66 -2.55 -9.61
N SER A 68 -3.35 -1.48 -9.99
CA SER A 68 -3.04 -0.70 -11.20
C SER A 68 -1.67 -0.04 -11.10
N LEU A 69 -1.31 0.48 -9.92
CA LEU A 69 0.02 1.02 -9.64
C LEU A 69 1.11 -0.05 -9.81
N LEU A 70 0.91 -1.26 -9.26
CA LEU A 70 1.88 -2.36 -9.36
C LEU A 70 2.09 -2.88 -10.78
N ASN A 71 1.04 -2.85 -11.60
CA ASN A 71 1.10 -3.28 -13.00
C ASN A 71 1.57 -2.17 -13.96
N ASN A 72 1.87 -0.98 -13.44
CA ASN A 72 2.32 0.12 -14.27
C ASN A 72 3.72 -0.16 -14.81
N SER A 73 3.86 -0.12 -16.14
CA SER A 73 5.11 -0.39 -16.85
C SER A 73 5.90 0.87 -17.21
N ASN A 74 5.56 2.01 -16.59
CA ASN A 74 6.32 3.27 -16.71
C ASN A 74 7.79 3.13 -16.34
#